data_AF-A0A4R0R390-F1
#
_entry.id   AF-A0A4R0R390-F1
#
_cell.length_a   1.000
_cell.length_b   1.000
_cell.length_c   1.000
_cell.angle_alpha   90.00
_cell.angle_beta   90.00
_cell.angle_gamma   90.00
#
_symmetry.space_group_name_H-M   'P 1'
#
loop_
_entity.id
_entity.type
_entity.pdbx_description
1 polymer ?
#
loop_
_entity_poly.entity_id
_entity_poly.type
_entity_poly.pdbx_seq_one_letter_code
_entity_poly.pdbx_strand_id
1 'polypeptide(L)'
;MKANQDTLIVLDDICLVPYRKEHVAKYHEWMLSQELRELTASEPLSLEEEYEMQRKWQNDDDKLTFIICARQTSDTAPIPILDQLRMVGDVNLFLKGSTEDEDFEAEAEIMIAEPSYRRKGIALLALQMMLSYATSPTALSPLPVPPASLVVRIGESNLSSIRLFEKLGFVLTKKVEIFQEVELRFRGNHEKWKRGSVVQL
;
A
#
# COMPACT_ATOMS: atom_id res chain seq x y z
N MET A 1 -2.75 -9.10 -7.87
CA MET A 1 -2.72 -9.43 -6.43
C MET A 1 -2.57 -10.91 -6.13
N LYS A 2 -2.10 -11.76 -7.07
CA LYS A 2 -1.89 -13.20 -6.79
C LYS A 2 -0.83 -13.42 -5.71
N ALA A 3 0.25 -12.64 -5.74
CA ALA A 3 1.39 -12.74 -4.83
C ALA A 3 1.04 -12.55 -3.34
N ASN A 4 -0.07 -11.86 -3.04
CA ASN A 4 -0.47 -11.55 -1.68
C ASN A 4 -1.90 -11.98 -1.34
N GLN A 5 -2.55 -12.77 -2.20
CA GLN A 5 -3.99 -13.08 -2.08
C GLN A 5 -4.35 -13.81 -0.77
N ASP A 6 -3.43 -14.60 -0.23
CA ASP A 6 -3.60 -15.38 1.01
C ASP A 6 -2.68 -14.89 2.14
N THR A 7 -2.17 -13.67 2.02
CA THR A 7 -1.23 -13.11 3.00
C THR A 7 -1.96 -12.14 3.93
N LEU A 8 -1.89 -12.37 5.23
CA LEU A 8 -2.26 -11.42 6.28
C LEU A 8 -0.98 -10.93 6.97
N ILE A 9 -0.84 -9.63 7.19
CA ILE A 9 0.28 -9.06 7.95
C ILE A 9 -0.28 -8.32 9.17
N VAL A 10 0.08 -8.78 10.38
CA VAL A 10 -0.43 -8.22 11.64
C VAL A 10 0.68 -7.50 12.40
N LEU A 11 0.43 -6.27 12.85
CA LEU A 11 1.37 -5.54 13.71
C LEU A 11 0.66 -4.51 14.59
N ASP A 12 0.89 -4.61 15.90
CA ASP A 12 0.34 -3.67 16.88
C ASP A 12 -1.19 -3.48 16.66
N ASP A 13 -1.60 -2.23 16.44
CA ASP A 13 -2.98 -1.79 16.28
C ASP A 13 -3.49 -1.84 14.83
N ILE A 14 -2.73 -2.40 13.88
CA ILE A 14 -3.18 -2.53 12.49
C ILE A 14 -2.89 -3.92 11.90
N CYS A 15 -3.62 -4.24 10.84
CA CYS A 15 -3.28 -5.36 9.98
C CYS A 15 -3.50 -5.00 8.51
N LEU A 16 -2.73 -5.65 7.64
CA LEU A 16 -2.85 -5.56 6.20
C LEU A 16 -3.53 -6.85 5.72
N VAL A 17 -4.73 -6.71 5.16
CA VAL A 17 -5.53 -7.82 4.64
C VAL A 17 -5.58 -7.74 3.11
N PRO A 18 -5.60 -8.85 2.38
CA PRO A 18 -5.65 -8.81 0.92
C PRO A 18 -6.93 -8.11 0.44
N TYR A 19 -6.84 -7.32 -0.63
CA TYR A 19 -8.03 -6.67 -1.18
C TYR A 19 -8.93 -7.69 -1.88
N ARG A 20 -10.17 -7.82 -1.40
CA ARG A 20 -11.15 -8.82 -1.79
C ARG A 20 -12.50 -8.17 -2.11
N LYS A 21 -13.41 -8.95 -2.69
CA LYS A 21 -14.71 -8.49 -3.19
C LYS A 21 -15.54 -7.79 -2.11
N GLU A 22 -15.50 -8.28 -0.88
CA GLU A 22 -16.20 -7.75 0.29
C GLU A 22 -15.78 -6.32 0.66
N HIS A 23 -14.57 -5.89 0.28
CA HIS A 23 -14.07 -4.55 0.54
C HIS A 23 -14.55 -3.51 -0.48
N VAL A 24 -15.03 -3.93 -1.65
CA VAL A 24 -15.32 -3.05 -2.81
C VAL A 24 -16.36 -2.00 -2.48
N ALA A 25 -17.47 -2.37 -1.82
CA ALA A 25 -18.54 -1.43 -1.50
C ALA A 25 -18.03 -0.27 -0.61
N LYS A 26 -17.21 -0.60 0.40
CA LYS A 26 -16.62 0.40 1.29
C LYS A 26 -15.55 1.24 0.59
N TYR A 27 -14.74 0.62 -0.26
CA TYR A 27 -13.74 1.33 -1.05
C TYR A 27 -14.39 2.34 -2.02
N HIS A 28 -15.48 1.94 -2.67
CA HIS A 28 -16.26 2.81 -3.54
C HIS A 28 -16.81 4.03 -2.78
N GLU A 29 -17.32 3.85 -1.55
CA GLU A 29 -17.75 4.99 -0.71
C GLU A 29 -16.61 6.00 -0.50
N TRP A 30 -15.36 5.55 -0.33
CA TRP A 30 -14.21 6.44 -0.23
C TRP A 30 -13.95 7.18 -1.54
N MET A 31 -14.05 6.48 -2.68
CA MET A 31 -13.81 7.07 -4.01
C MET A 31 -14.88 8.07 -4.45
N LEU A 32 -16.04 8.14 -3.77
CA LEU A 32 -17.00 9.25 -3.96
C LEU A 32 -16.42 10.61 -3.52
N SER A 33 -15.42 10.63 -2.63
CA SER A 33 -14.77 11.86 -2.20
C SER A 33 -13.84 12.42 -3.28
N GLN A 34 -14.12 13.64 -3.74
CA GLN A 34 -13.25 14.35 -4.68
C GLN A 34 -11.84 14.59 -4.10
N GLU A 35 -11.73 14.94 -2.81
CA GLU A 35 -10.43 15.14 -2.15
C GLU A 35 -9.57 13.88 -2.21
N LEU A 36 -10.17 12.70 -1.97
CA LEU A 36 -9.42 11.45 -2.00
C LEU A 36 -8.97 11.13 -3.42
N ARG A 37 -9.86 11.26 -4.40
CA ARG A 37 -9.54 11.03 -5.82
C ARG A 37 -8.43 11.95 -6.32
N GLU A 38 -8.44 13.23 -5.96
CA GLU A 38 -7.37 14.16 -6.32
C GLU A 38 -6.02 13.76 -5.69
N LEU A 39 -6.03 13.32 -4.42
CA LEU A 39 -4.81 12.90 -3.72
C LEU A 39 -4.24 11.57 -4.20
N THR A 40 -5.08 10.69 -4.76
CA THR A 40 -4.70 9.37 -5.29
C THR A 40 -4.69 9.34 -6.83
N ALA A 41 -4.82 10.49 -7.49
CA ALA A 41 -4.91 10.61 -8.95
C ALA A 41 -5.90 9.61 -9.59
N SER A 42 -7.03 9.38 -8.94
CA SER A 42 -8.02 8.36 -9.32
C SER A 42 -9.23 8.95 -10.03
N GLU A 43 -9.65 8.30 -11.11
CA GLU A 43 -10.88 8.65 -11.82
C GLU A 43 -12.12 8.08 -11.12
N PRO A 44 -13.29 8.74 -11.21
CA PRO A 44 -14.52 8.23 -10.63
C PRO A 44 -15.02 7.03 -11.44
N LEU A 45 -15.46 5.99 -10.73
CA LEU A 45 -16.04 4.78 -11.31
C LEU A 45 -17.39 4.49 -10.67
N SER A 46 -18.27 3.82 -11.41
CA SER A 46 -19.47 3.20 -10.84
C SER A 46 -19.10 2.02 -9.92
N LEU A 47 -20.01 1.65 -9.03
CA LEU A 47 -19.80 0.51 -8.13
C LEU A 47 -19.56 -0.79 -8.92
N GLU A 48 -20.28 -0.99 -10.02
CA GLU A 48 -20.12 -2.13 -10.91
C GLU A 48 -18.72 -2.17 -11.55
N GLU A 49 -18.21 -1.03 -12.00
CA GLU A 49 -16.85 -0.89 -12.56
C GLU A 49 -15.78 -1.20 -11.50
N GLU A 50 -15.95 -0.74 -10.25
CA GLU A 50 -15.06 -1.08 -9.14
C GLU A 50 -15.00 -2.60 -8.90
N TYR A 51 -16.16 -3.27 -8.93
CA TYR A 51 -16.24 -4.73 -8.84
C TYR A 51 -15.55 -5.42 -10.02
N GLU A 52 -15.63 -4.87 -11.23
CA GLU A 52 -14.92 -5.40 -12.39
C GLU A 52 -13.41 -5.22 -12.28
N MET A 53 -12.94 -4.05 -11.84
CA MET A 53 -11.53 -3.78 -11.62
C MET A 53 -10.96 -4.68 -10.53
N GLN A 54 -11.65 -4.86 -9.41
CA GLN A 54 -11.20 -5.75 -8.34
C GLN A 54 -11.03 -7.20 -8.84
N ARG A 55 -11.97 -7.70 -9.65
CA ARG A 55 -11.86 -9.04 -10.26
C ARG A 55 -10.64 -9.19 -11.17
N LYS A 56 -10.32 -8.15 -11.94
CA LYS A 56 -9.11 -8.12 -12.79
C LYS A 56 -7.87 -8.14 -11.92
N TRP A 57 -7.76 -7.18 -11.00
CA TRP A 57 -6.61 -7.02 -10.10
C TRP A 57 -6.33 -8.24 -9.24
N GLN A 58 -7.36 -9.01 -8.87
CA GLN A 58 -7.17 -10.24 -8.11
C GLN A 58 -6.19 -11.20 -8.81
N ASN A 59 -6.20 -11.24 -10.15
CA ASN A 59 -5.40 -12.14 -10.95
C ASN A 59 -4.07 -11.53 -11.46
N ASP A 60 -3.81 -10.26 -11.15
CA ASP A 60 -2.58 -9.59 -11.58
C ASP A 60 -1.36 -10.17 -10.86
N ASP A 61 -0.25 -10.33 -11.57
CA ASP A 61 1.03 -10.79 -11.03
C ASP A 61 1.96 -9.61 -10.70
N ASP A 62 1.62 -8.41 -11.17
CA ASP A 62 2.42 -7.19 -11.10
C ASP A 62 1.88 -6.15 -10.10
N LYS A 63 0.87 -6.52 -9.30
CA LYS A 63 0.25 -5.62 -8.32
C LYS A 63 -0.04 -6.33 -7.01
N LEU A 64 0.36 -5.70 -5.91
CA LEU A 64 -0.03 -6.08 -4.55
C LEU A 64 -0.88 -4.96 -3.96
N THR A 65 -2.07 -5.28 -3.47
CA THR A 65 -2.90 -4.35 -2.69
C THR A 65 -3.30 -5.00 -1.40
N PHE A 66 -3.08 -4.27 -0.31
CA PHE A 66 -3.65 -4.59 0.99
C PHE A 66 -4.60 -3.49 1.43
N ILE A 67 -5.71 -3.90 2.04
CA ILE A 67 -6.53 -3.01 2.84
C ILE A 67 -5.90 -2.88 4.22
N ILE A 68 -5.74 -1.64 4.67
CA ILE A 68 -5.29 -1.31 6.00
C ILE A 68 -6.51 -1.36 6.92
N CYS A 69 -6.47 -2.25 7.89
CA CYS A 69 -7.50 -2.42 8.89
C CYS A 69 -6.97 -2.00 10.26
N ALA A 70 -7.77 -1.22 10.99
CA ALA A 70 -7.49 -0.89 12.38
C ALA A 70 -7.97 -2.02 13.29
N ARG A 71 -7.14 -2.35 14.28
CA ARG A 71 -7.45 -3.29 15.35
C ARG A 71 -7.92 -2.53 16.58
N GLN A 72 -8.84 -3.12 17.31
CA GLN A 72 -9.24 -2.56 18.60
C GLN A 72 -8.18 -2.92 19.63
N THR A 73 -7.89 -2.01 20.55
CA THR A 73 -6.86 -2.19 21.59
C THR A 73 -7.14 -3.37 22.53
N SER A 74 -8.40 -3.81 22.59
CA SER A 74 -8.83 -5.00 23.35
C SER A 74 -8.65 -6.32 22.58
N ASP A 75 -8.36 -6.28 21.28
CA ASP A 75 -8.10 -7.47 20.48
C ASP A 75 -6.66 -7.95 20.73
N THR A 76 -6.51 -8.87 21.68
CA THR A 76 -5.23 -9.52 21.98
C THR A 76 -5.02 -10.79 21.16
N ALA A 77 -5.93 -11.14 20.25
CA ALA A 77 -5.77 -12.35 19.44
C ALA A 77 -4.57 -12.18 18.50
N PRO A 78 -3.72 -13.21 18.31
CA PRO A 78 -2.62 -13.13 17.35
C PRO A 78 -3.10 -12.96 15.90
N ILE A 79 -4.25 -13.54 15.58
CA ILE A 79 -4.91 -13.47 14.27
C ILE A 79 -6.29 -12.84 14.49
N PRO A 80 -6.59 -11.68 13.89
CA PRO A 80 -7.89 -11.03 14.05
C PRO A 80 -8.99 -11.77 13.29
N ILE A 81 -10.23 -11.63 13.75
CA ILE A 81 -11.42 -12.06 13.01
C ILE A 81 -11.66 -11.04 11.89
N LEU A 82 -11.40 -11.44 10.64
CA LEU A 82 -11.35 -10.53 9.50
C LEU A 82 -12.65 -9.72 9.31
N ASP A 83 -13.81 -10.35 9.48
CA ASP A 83 -15.13 -9.72 9.29
C ASP A 83 -15.44 -8.60 10.31
N GLN A 84 -14.66 -8.49 11.39
CA GLN A 84 -14.84 -7.49 12.44
C GLN A 84 -13.86 -6.32 12.31
N LEU A 85 -12.95 -6.39 11.34
CA LEU A 85 -11.92 -5.39 11.15
C LEU A 85 -12.51 -4.12 10.53
N ARG A 86 -12.04 -2.97 11.01
CA ARG A 86 -12.44 -1.68 10.45
C ARG A 86 -11.45 -1.27 9.37
N MET A 87 -11.90 -1.24 8.12
CA MET A 87 -11.12 -0.68 7.01
C MET A 87 -10.87 0.81 7.25
N VAL A 88 -9.62 1.25 7.08
CA VAL A 88 -9.22 2.66 7.28
C VAL A 88 -8.44 3.26 6.12
N GLY A 89 -7.99 2.43 5.19
CA GLY A 89 -7.25 2.83 3.99
C GLY A 89 -6.71 1.61 3.26
N ASP A 90 -5.74 1.83 2.38
CA ASP A 90 -5.09 0.80 1.59
C ASP A 90 -3.62 1.18 1.30
N VAL A 91 -2.83 0.17 0.96
CA VAL A 91 -1.44 0.31 0.52
C VAL A 91 -1.22 -0.58 -0.70
N ASN A 92 -0.64 0.00 -1.74
CA ASN A 92 -0.38 -0.65 -3.02
C ASN A 92 1.11 -0.72 -3.30
N LEU A 93 1.51 -1.75 -4.04
CA LEU A 93 2.81 -1.85 -4.69
C LEU A 93 2.63 -2.36 -6.12
N PHE A 94 3.03 -1.54 -7.08
CA PHE A 94 2.97 -1.84 -8.51
C PHE A 94 4.37 -2.21 -9.01
N LEU A 95 4.49 -3.36 -9.65
CA LEU A 95 5.73 -3.91 -10.18
C LEU A 95 5.76 -3.61 -11.69
N LYS A 96 6.77 -2.89 -12.16
CA LYS A 96 6.95 -2.55 -13.58
C LYS A 96 8.18 -3.29 -14.09
N GLY A 97 7.97 -4.16 -15.06
CA GLY A 97 9.00 -5.08 -15.56
C GLY A 97 9.18 -6.31 -14.66
N SER A 98 10.24 -7.07 -14.93
CA SER A 98 10.61 -8.26 -14.17
C SER A 98 11.73 -7.94 -13.20
N THR A 99 11.84 -8.62 -12.07
CA THR A 99 12.92 -8.39 -11.08
C THR A 99 14.34 -8.61 -11.62
N GLU A 100 14.46 -9.25 -12.79
CA GLU A 100 15.72 -9.49 -13.49
C GLU A 100 16.12 -8.35 -14.44
N ASP A 101 15.18 -7.44 -14.74
CA ASP A 101 15.38 -6.33 -15.67
C ASP A 101 16.06 -5.13 -14.99
N GLU A 102 16.96 -4.44 -15.71
CA GLU A 102 17.69 -3.27 -15.17
C GLU A 102 16.76 -2.08 -14.88
N ASP A 103 15.63 -1.99 -15.57
CA ASP A 103 14.61 -0.95 -15.42
C ASP A 103 13.45 -1.36 -14.50
N PHE A 104 13.60 -2.46 -13.74
CA PHE A 104 12.60 -2.90 -12.77
C PHE A 104 12.32 -1.83 -11.71
N GLU A 105 11.04 -1.49 -11.57
CA GLU A 105 10.55 -0.57 -10.55
C GLU A 105 9.42 -1.18 -9.74
N ALA A 106 9.43 -0.90 -8.43
CA ALA A 106 8.34 -1.22 -7.52
C ALA A 106 7.81 0.08 -6.91
N GLU A 107 6.67 0.54 -7.41
CA GLU A 107 6.05 1.80 -7.05
C GLU A 107 5.06 1.64 -5.91
N ALA A 108 5.31 2.32 -4.79
CA ALA A 108 4.45 2.26 -3.62
C ALA A 108 3.45 3.41 -3.56
N GLU A 109 2.19 3.09 -3.26
CA GLU A 109 1.15 4.08 -3.02
C GLU A 109 0.42 3.77 -1.72
N ILE A 110 -0.11 4.80 -1.06
CA ILE A 110 -0.86 4.63 0.19
C ILE A 110 -1.94 5.69 0.34
N MET A 111 -3.09 5.27 0.86
CA MET A 111 -4.18 6.14 1.27
C MET A 111 -4.65 5.80 2.68
N ILE A 112 -4.88 6.82 3.52
CA ILE A 112 -5.67 6.69 4.75
C ILE A 112 -6.99 7.41 4.53
N ALA A 113 -7.99 6.65 4.09
CA ALA A 113 -9.28 7.19 3.69
C ALA A 113 -10.05 7.77 4.89
N GLU A 114 -10.11 7.04 5.99
CA GLU A 114 -10.91 7.40 7.17
C GLU A 114 -10.27 8.57 7.94
N PRO A 115 -10.91 9.77 7.99
CA PRO A 115 -10.32 10.96 8.60
C PRO A 115 -9.94 10.79 10.08
N SER A 116 -10.74 10.01 10.83
CA SER A 116 -10.52 9.72 12.25
C SER A 116 -9.25 8.88 12.52
N TYR A 117 -8.63 8.31 11.48
CA TYR A 117 -7.40 7.53 11.55
C TYR A 117 -6.18 8.25 10.94
N ARG A 118 -6.38 9.41 10.31
CA ARG A 118 -5.28 10.23 9.78
C ARG A 118 -4.42 10.80 10.92
N ARG A 119 -3.15 11.08 10.62
CA ARG A 119 -2.17 11.70 11.54
C ARG A 119 -1.87 10.90 12.83
N LYS A 120 -2.22 9.62 12.88
CA LYS A 120 -1.93 8.69 13.99
C LYS A 120 -0.71 7.79 13.75
N GLY A 121 0.08 8.05 12.69
CA GLY A 121 1.24 7.23 12.33
C GLY A 121 0.93 5.94 11.55
N ILE A 122 -0.36 5.65 11.30
CA ILE A 122 -0.81 4.42 10.62
C ILE A 122 -0.21 4.29 9.22
N ALA A 123 -0.15 5.37 8.43
CA ALA A 123 0.42 5.31 7.08
C ALA A 123 1.90 4.90 7.09
N LEU A 124 2.68 5.43 8.04
CA LEU A 124 4.08 5.07 8.20
C LEU A 124 4.23 3.59 8.57
N LEU A 125 3.41 3.12 9.51
CA LEU A 125 3.42 1.73 9.95
C LEU A 125 3.03 0.77 8.82
N ALA A 126 1.98 1.07 8.07
CA ALA A 126 1.51 0.26 6.95
C ALA A 126 2.57 0.17 5.84
N LEU A 127 3.21 1.28 5.48
CA LEU A 127 4.31 1.27 4.51
C LEU A 127 5.52 0.47 5.03
N GLN A 128 5.89 0.59 6.30
CA GLN A 128 6.98 -0.22 6.87
C GLN A 128 6.67 -1.73 6.77
N MET A 129 5.43 -2.13 7.10
CA MET A 129 4.99 -3.52 6.99
C MET A 129 5.00 -4.01 5.54
N MET A 130 4.40 -3.24 4.63
CA MET A 130 4.31 -3.57 3.21
C MET A 130 5.70 -3.69 2.56
N LEU A 131 6.55 -2.69 2.77
CA LEU A 131 7.89 -2.67 2.18
C LEU A 131 8.78 -3.75 2.79
N SER A 132 8.69 -4.01 4.10
CA SER A 132 9.42 -5.12 4.72
C SER A 132 9.00 -6.49 4.18
N TYR A 133 7.70 -6.67 3.90
CA TYR A 133 7.19 -7.89 3.27
C TYR A 133 7.72 -8.02 1.83
N ALA A 134 7.58 -6.95 1.04
CA ALA A 134 7.98 -6.94 -0.36
C ALA A 134 9.48 -7.16 -0.56
N THR A 135 10.33 -6.66 0.33
CA THR A 135 11.79 -6.82 0.24
C THR A 135 12.32 -8.02 1.05
N SER A 136 11.45 -8.87 1.60
CA SER A 136 11.89 -10.00 2.43
C SER A 136 12.61 -11.05 1.56
N PRO A 137 13.84 -11.46 1.91
CA PRO A 137 14.59 -12.45 1.11
C PRO A 137 13.95 -13.84 1.08
N THR A 138 12.97 -14.10 1.95
CA THR A 138 12.20 -15.34 2.00
C THR A 138 10.87 -15.25 1.24
N ALA A 139 10.55 -14.10 0.64
CA ALA A 139 9.33 -13.95 -0.14
C ALA A 139 9.43 -14.72 -1.47
N LEU A 140 8.28 -15.17 -1.96
CA LEU A 140 8.18 -15.90 -3.23
C LEU A 140 7.97 -14.94 -4.40
N SER A 141 8.36 -15.35 -5.60
CA SER A 141 8.14 -14.61 -6.85
C SER A 141 6.71 -14.07 -6.94
N PRO A 142 6.51 -12.80 -7.33
CA PRO A 142 7.46 -11.86 -7.94
C PRO A 142 8.35 -11.09 -6.93
N LEU A 143 8.33 -11.47 -5.65
CA LEU A 143 9.20 -10.93 -4.61
C LEU A 143 10.44 -11.85 -4.44
N PRO A 144 11.54 -11.40 -3.79
CA PRO A 144 11.77 -10.10 -3.19
C PRO A 144 11.98 -8.97 -4.20
N VAL A 145 11.45 -7.80 -3.87
CA VAL A 145 11.82 -6.54 -4.53
C VAL A 145 13.19 -6.09 -4.01
N PRO A 146 14.18 -5.80 -4.89
CA PRO A 146 15.41 -5.13 -4.48
C PRO A 146 15.07 -3.75 -3.89
N PRO A 147 15.55 -3.38 -2.68
CA PRO A 147 15.22 -2.09 -2.09
C PRO A 147 15.58 -0.89 -2.98
N ALA A 148 16.60 -1.01 -3.84
CA ALA A 148 17.01 0.04 -4.77
C ALA A 148 15.98 0.30 -5.91
N SER A 149 15.09 -0.66 -6.18
CA SER A 149 14.02 -0.56 -7.18
C SER A 149 12.76 0.12 -6.62
N LEU A 150 12.71 0.41 -5.32
CA LEU A 150 11.57 1.08 -4.70
C LEU A 150 11.51 2.55 -5.11
N VAL A 151 10.35 2.94 -5.64
CA VAL A 151 10.07 4.29 -6.13
C VAL A 151 8.70 4.76 -5.63
N VAL A 152 8.52 6.08 -5.53
CA VAL A 152 7.21 6.70 -5.39
C VAL A 152 7.12 7.95 -6.25
N ARG A 153 5.95 8.17 -6.84
CA ARG A 153 5.60 9.38 -7.56
C ARG A 153 4.46 10.06 -6.83
N ILE A 154 4.64 11.35 -6.53
CA ILE A 154 3.75 12.10 -5.66
C ILE A 154 3.55 13.47 -6.27
N GLY A 155 2.31 13.95 -6.34
CA GLY A 155 2.04 15.34 -6.74
C GLY A 155 2.83 16.33 -5.86
N GLU A 156 3.45 17.33 -6.48
CA GLU A 156 4.39 18.25 -5.83
C GLU A 156 3.75 19.06 -4.68
N SER A 157 2.43 19.25 -4.73
CA SER A 157 1.63 19.90 -3.69
C SER A 157 1.34 19.00 -2.48
N ASN A 158 1.50 17.68 -2.60
CA ASN A 158 1.24 16.72 -1.52
C ASN A 158 2.44 16.57 -0.58
N LEU A 159 2.75 17.68 0.11
CA LEU A 159 3.86 17.77 1.06
C LEU A 159 3.75 16.77 2.22
N SER A 160 2.53 16.31 2.54
CA SER A 160 2.30 15.32 3.60
C SER A 160 2.85 13.94 3.21
N SER A 161 2.56 13.48 1.98
CA SER A 161 3.09 12.22 1.46
C SER A 161 4.60 12.30 1.21
N ILE A 162 5.11 13.42 0.68
CA ILE A 162 6.56 13.61 0.48
C ILE A 162 7.31 13.42 1.81
N ARG A 163 6.89 14.12 2.88
CA ARG A 163 7.51 14.00 4.21
C ARG A 163 7.35 12.61 4.82
N LEU A 164 6.29 11.88 4.47
CA LEU A 164 6.09 10.51 4.92
C LEU A 164 7.16 9.58 4.33
N PHE A 165 7.40 9.66 3.01
CA PHE A 165 8.40 8.85 2.33
C PHE A 165 9.83 9.26 2.67
N GLU A 166 10.11 10.54 2.90
CA GLU A 166 11.40 11.00 3.42
C GLU A 166 11.73 10.33 4.78
N LYS A 167 10.75 10.22 5.69
CA LYS A 167 10.94 9.51 6.97
C LYS A 167 11.21 8.03 6.82
N LEU A 168 10.74 7.41 5.73
CA LEU A 168 11.02 6.01 5.41
C LEU A 168 12.43 5.80 4.85
N GLY A 169 13.13 6.88 4.46
CA GLY A 169 14.45 6.84 3.84
C GLY A 169 14.43 6.97 2.31
N PHE A 170 13.32 7.45 1.74
CA PHE A 170 13.27 7.85 0.33
C PHE A 170 13.87 9.24 0.16
N VAL A 171 14.50 9.46 -0.99
CA VAL A 171 15.16 10.72 -1.35
C VAL A 171 14.63 11.18 -2.70
N LEU A 172 14.33 12.47 -2.83
CA LEU A 172 13.95 13.09 -4.09
C LEU A 172 15.03 12.88 -5.15
N THR A 173 14.68 12.23 -6.26
CA THR A 173 15.59 11.95 -7.38
C THR A 173 15.25 12.72 -8.64
N LYS A 174 13.96 13.02 -8.86
CA LYS A 174 13.49 13.69 -10.08
C LYS A 174 12.28 14.54 -9.80
N LYS A 175 12.13 15.63 -10.56
CA LYS A 175 10.89 16.41 -10.68
C LYS A 175 10.37 16.26 -12.11
N VAL A 176 9.07 16.07 -12.27
CA VAL A 176 8.42 15.88 -13.56
C VAL A 176 7.42 17.01 -13.76
N GLU A 177 7.89 18.13 -14.32
CA GLU A 177 7.12 19.39 -14.42
C GLU A 177 5.81 19.23 -15.20
N ILE A 178 5.80 18.40 -16.25
CA ILE A 178 4.62 18.17 -17.10
C ILE A 178 3.45 17.57 -16.29
N PHE A 179 3.75 16.74 -15.29
CA PHE A 179 2.75 16.10 -14.43
C PHE A 179 2.62 16.79 -13.06
N GLN A 180 3.43 17.82 -12.78
CA GLN A 180 3.55 18.44 -11.46
C GLN A 180 3.81 17.40 -10.36
N GLU A 181 4.69 16.43 -10.64
CA GLU A 181 5.01 15.33 -9.75
C GLU A 181 6.49 15.33 -9.35
N VAL A 182 6.76 14.73 -8.19
CA VAL A 182 8.09 14.41 -7.71
C VAL A 182 8.28 12.90 -7.64
N GLU A 183 9.45 12.43 -8.06
CA GLU A 183 9.88 11.04 -7.88
C GLU A 183 10.86 10.97 -6.71
N LEU A 184 10.58 10.08 -5.76
CA LEU A 184 11.52 9.73 -4.71
C LEU A 184 11.91 8.26 -4.83
N ARG A 185 13.18 7.95 -4.57
CA ARG A 185 13.69 6.56 -4.54
C ARG A 185 14.26 6.21 -3.18
N PHE A 186 14.14 4.95 -2.81
CA PHE A 186 14.67 4.48 -1.54
C PHE A 186 16.21 4.49 -1.54
N ARG A 187 16.81 5.16 -0.55
CA ARG A 187 18.27 5.24 -0.33
C ARG A 187 18.66 4.99 1.13
N GLY A 188 17.70 4.63 1.97
CA GLY A 188 17.87 4.46 3.41
C GLY A 188 18.31 3.05 3.82
N ASN A 189 18.32 2.81 5.14
CA ASN A 189 18.48 1.46 5.70
C ASN A 189 17.08 0.85 6.01
N HIS A 190 16.71 -0.19 5.26
CA HIS A 190 15.41 -0.87 5.36
C HIS A 190 15.31 -1.81 6.57
N GLU A 191 16.43 -2.14 7.24
CA GLU A 191 16.44 -2.96 8.46
C GLU A 191 15.69 -2.31 9.63
N LYS A 192 15.50 -0.98 9.59
CA LYS A 192 14.78 -0.22 10.61
C LYS A 192 13.26 -0.27 10.44
N TRP A 193 12.76 -0.79 9.33
CA TRP A 193 11.31 -0.88 9.12
C TRP A 193 10.71 -1.92 10.07
N LYS A 194 9.57 -1.55 10.66
CA LYS A 194 8.80 -2.48 11.47
C LYS A 194 8.25 -3.61 10.59
N ARG A 195 8.43 -4.85 11.05
CA ARG A 195 7.93 -6.07 10.40
C ARG A 195 6.69 -6.55 11.14
N GLY A 196 5.62 -6.86 10.41
CA GLY A 196 4.46 -7.55 10.98
C GLY A 196 4.63 -9.06 10.95
N SER A 197 3.82 -9.75 11.73
CA SER A 197 3.68 -11.21 11.67
C SER A 197 2.93 -11.58 10.39
N VAL A 198 3.56 -12.36 9.52
CA VAL A 198 2.96 -12.84 8.28
C VAL A 198 2.22 -14.15 8.56
N VAL A 199 0.94 -14.20 8.19
CA VAL A 199 0.03 -15.34 8.37
C VAL A 199 -0.53 -15.72 7.01
N GLN A 200 -0.57 -17.00 6.69
CA GLN A 200 -1.25 -17.52 5.49
C GLN A 200 -2.72 -17.82 5.84
N LEU A 201 -3.64 -17.32 5.02
CA LEU A 201 -5.10 -17.45 5.19
C LEU A 201 -5.66 -18.75 4.60
#